data_AF-D9PN36-F1
#
_entry.id   AF-D9PN36-F1
#
_cell.length_a   1.000
_cell.length_b   1.000
_cell.length_c   1.000
_cell.angle_alpha   90.00
_cell.angle_beta   90.00
_cell.angle_gamma   90.00
#
_symmetry.space_group_name_H-M   'P 1'
#
loop_
_entity.id
_entity.type
_entity.pdbx_description
1 polymer ?
#
loop_
_entity_poly.entity_id
_entity_poly.type
_entity_poly.pdbx_seq_one_letter_code
_entity_poly.pdbx_strand_id
1 'polypeptide(L)'
;METIELFMTAVAMSVAMIPEGLPVVVTITLAIGVSRMAKKNAIIRKLHAVETLGCTTVICSDKTGTLTRNEMTVKAIYDGHDDYEVLGSGYEPVGEVRHGNLEAGPLQIRAGSNLEMALRIGLLCNESALVKQNGAYTVKGDPTEGALIVAALKAGLDLEKEKREYPQLSIIPFESDRGYMATLHEHDGKRLVFLKGAPESSYTYAPWNDRLKNAACPICSG
;
A
#
# COMPACT_ATOMS: atom_id res chain seq x y z
N MET A 1 -32.84 -20.21 72.30
CA MET A 1 -32.40 -19.03 71.53
C MET A 1 -33.52 -18.03 71.55
N GLU A 2 -33.22 -16.81 72.02
CA GLU A 2 -34.13 -15.69 71.82
C GLU A 2 -34.27 -15.44 70.31
N THR A 3 -35.45 -15.00 69.86
CA THR A 3 -35.72 -14.69 68.44
C THR A 3 -34.72 -13.67 67.88
N ILE A 4 -34.21 -12.78 68.73
CA ILE A 4 -33.15 -11.83 68.42
C ILE A 4 -31.83 -12.53 68.10
N GLU A 5 -31.43 -13.56 68.85
CA GLU A 5 -30.20 -14.33 68.57
C GLU A 5 -30.31 -15.08 67.23
N LEU A 6 -31.48 -15.68 66.95
CA LEU A 6 -31.73 -16.36 65.69
C LEU A 6 -31.65 -15.38 64.51
N PHE A 7 -32.24 -14.20 64.66
CA PHE A 7 -32.20 -13.13 63.67
C PHE A 7 -30.77 -12.62 63.44
N MET A 8 -30.02 -12.30 64.51
CA MET A 8 -28.64 -11.82 64.41
C MET A 8 -27.72 -12.87 63.77
N THR A 9 -27.92 -14.15 64.07
CA THR A 9 -27.17 -15.25 63.45
C THR A 9 -27.47 -15.36 61.95
N ALA A 10 -28.73 -15.22 61.54
CA ALA A 10 -29.12 -15.24 60.14
C ALA A 10 -28.52 -14.06 59.34
N VAL A 11 -28.49 -12.85 59.92
CA VAL A 11 -27.84 -11.68 59.30
C VAL A 11 -26.33 -11.90 59.18
N ALA A 12 -25.67 -12.38 60.24
CA ALA A 12 -24.24 -12.64 60.24
C ALA A 12 -23.84 -13.68 59.18
N MET A 13 -24.58 -14.78 59.05
CA MET A 13 -24.36 -15.77 57.99
C MET A 13 -24.59 -15.18 56.59
N SER A 14 -25.63 -14.35 56.42
CA SER A 14 -25.93 -13.71 55.14
C SER A 14 -24.79 -12.80 54.68
N VAL A 15 -24.23 -11.98 55.57
CA VAL A 15 -23.09 -11.10 55.25
C VAL A 15 -21.83 -11.93 54.99
N ALA A 16 -21.57 -12.98 55.79
CA ALA A 16 -20.39 -13.84 55.61
C ALA A 16 -20.35 -14.57 54.26
N MET A 17 -21.51 -14.78 53.62
CA MET A 17 -21.61 -15.42 52.30
C MET A 17 -21.36 -14.46 51.14
N ILE A 18 -21.39 -13.13 51.34
CA ILE A 18 -21.21 -12.15 50.27
C ILE A 18 -19.70 -11.93 50.04
N PRO A 19 -19.18 -12.23 48.85
CA PRO A 19 -17.76 -12.03 48.56
C PRO A 19 -17.49 -10.57 48.19
N GLU A 20 -17.51 -9.67 49.18
CA GLU A 20 -17.33 -8.21 48.99
C GLU A 20 -16.00 -7.84 48.32
N GLY A 21 -14.97 -8.69 48.46
CA GLY A 21 -13.66 -8.49 47.82
C GLY A 21 -13.61 -8.89 46.34
N LEU A 22 -14.55 -9.71 45.85
CA LEU A 22 -14.51 -10.24 44.48
C LEU A 22 -14.58 -9.14 43.40
N PRO A 23 -15.48 -8.12 43.51
CA PRO A 23 -15.51 -7.03 42.54
C PRO A 23 -14.18 -6.26 42.45
N VAL A 24 -13.48 -6.10 43.59
CA VAL A 24 -12.19 -5.42 43.66
C VAL A 24 -11.12 -6.24 42.95
N VAL A 25 -11.03 -7.55 43.26
CA VAL A 25 -10.05 -8.46 42.63
C VAL A 25 -10.26 -8.53 41.12
N VAL A 26 -11.50 -8.70 40.67
CA VAL A 26 -11.83 -8.75 39.22
C VAL A 26 -11.43 -7.45 38.54
N THR A 27 -11.74 -6.31 39.13
CA THR A 27 -11.40 -4.99 38.56
C THR A 27 -9.88 -4.81 38.44
N ILE A 28 -9.11 -5.16 39.46
CA ILE A 28 -7.65 -5.07 39.45
C ILE A 28 -7.08 -6.00 38.36
N THR A 29 -7.54 -7.24 38.28
CA THR A 29 -7.08 -8.20 37.27
C THR A 29 -7.39 -7.74 35.84
N LEU A 30 -8.60 -7.22 35.59
CA LEU A 30 -8.97 -6.65 34.29
C LEU A 30 -8.14 -5.40 33.96
N ALA A 31 -7.90 -4.51 34.93
CA ALA A 31 -7.08 -3.31 34.73
C ALA A 31 -5.63 -3.65 34.36
N ILE A 32 -5.04 -4.68 35.00
CA ILE A 32 -3.72 -5.20 34.62
C ILE A 32 -3.75 -5.72 33.17
N GLY A 33 -4.82 -6.44 32.79
CA GLY A 33 -5.03 -6.92 31.42
C GLY A 33 -5.08 -5.78 30.40
N VAL A 34 -5.88 -4.74 30.67
CA VAL A 34 -5.98 -3.54 29.83
C VAL A 34 -4.63 -2.84 29.70
N SER A 35 -3.88 -2.68 30.79
CA SER A 35 -2.54 -2.06 30.75
C SER A 35 -1.58 -2.84 29.86
N ARG A 36 -1.61 -4.19 29.92
CA ARG A 36 -0.79 -5.06 29.06
C ARG A 36 -1.21 -4.97 27.59
N MET A 37 -2.50 -4.88 27.29
CA MET A 37 -3.02 -4.73 25.92
C MET A 37 -2.67 -3.37 25.33
N ALA A 38 -2.76 -2.28 26.11
CA ALA A 38 -2.41 -0.94 25.66
C ALA A 38 -0.93 -0.83 25.26
N LYS A 39 -0.03 -1.50 25.99
CA LYS A 39 1.40 -1.61 25.62
C LYS A 39 1.63 -2.34 24.29
N LYS A 40 0.64 -3.06 23.77
CA LYS A 40 0.64 -3.74 22.47
C LYS A 40 -0.28 -3.04 21.46
N ASN A 41 -0.52 -1.73 21.61
CA ASN A 41 -1.36 -0.91 20.74
C ASN A 41 -2.85 -1.31 20.70
N ALA A 42 -3.33 -2.10 21.67
CA ALA A 42 -4.74 -2.44 21.81
C ALA A 42 -5.40 -1.60 22.91
N ILE A 43 -6.07 -0.52 22.51
CA ILE A 43 -6.70 0.43 23.44
C ILE A 43 -8.09 -0.07 23.83
N ILE A 44 -8.22 -0.58 25.06
CA ILE A 44 -9.49 -1.05 25.60
C ILE A 44 -10.24 0.09 26.29
N ARG A 45 -11.40 0.47 25.77
CA ARG A 45 -12.25 1.54 26.33
C ARG A 45 -13.17 1.08 27.46
N LYS A 46 -13.43 -0.23 27.57
CA LYS A 46 -14.33 -0.83 28.56
C LYS A 46 -13.67 -2.07 29.17
N LEU A 47 -13.53 -2.16 30.49
CA LEU A 47 -12.80 -3.25 31.16
C LEU A 47 -13.31 -4.65 30.79
N HIS A 48 -14.63 -4.84 30.70
CA HIS A 48 -15.24 -6.12 30.34
C HIS A 48 -14.90 -6.59 28.91
N ALA A 49 -14.46 -5.70 28.02
CA ALA A 49 -14.06 -6.09 26.67
C ALA A 49 -12.85 -7.03 26.65
N VAL A 50 -12.02 -7.04 27.72
CA VAL A 50 -10.91 -7.98 27.87
C VAL A 50 -11.42 -9.42 27.93
N GLU A 51 -12.49 -9.67 28.68
CA GLU A 51 -13.12 -10.99 28.80
C GLU A 51 -13.79 -11.39 27.47
N THR A 52 -14.55 -10.46 26.87
CA THR A 52 -15.21 -10.69 25.57
C THR A 52 -14.20 -11.07 24.49
N LEU A 53 -13.04 -10.41 24.45
CA LEU A 53 -11.97 -10.73 23.49
C LEU A 53 -11.38 -12.13 23.75
N GLY A 54 -11.26 -12.54 25.02
CA GLY A 54 -10.79 -13.88 25.40
C GLY A 54 -11.73 -15.01 24.98
N CYS A 55 -13.04 -14.73 24.88
CA CYS A 55 -14.06 -15.69 24.45
C CYS A 55 -14.50 -15.50 22.97
N THR A 56 -13.83 -14.64 22.21
CA THR A 56 -14.19 -14.38 20.81
C THR A 56 -13.89 -15.58 19.93
N THR A 57 -14.92 -16.11 19.27
CA THR A 57 -14.80 -17.26 18.34
C THR A 57 -14.85 -16.85 16.87
N VAL A 58 -15.30 -15.63 16.56
CA VAL A 58 -15.42 -15.09 15.20
C VAL A 58 -14.88 -13.66 15.16
N ILE A 59 -14.01 -13.35 14.20
CA ILE A 59 -13.47 -12.02 13.96
C ILE A 59 -13.97 -11.52 12.60
N CYS A 60 -14.82 -10.50 12.60
CA CYS A 60 -15.19 -9.78 11.39
C CYS A 60 -14.28 -8.56 11.26
N SER A 61 -13.32 -8.63 10.33
CA SER A 61 -12.40 -7.53 10.04
C SER A 61 -12.79 -6.85 8.74
N ASP A 62 -12.68 -5.52 8.70
CA ASP A 62 -12.72 -4.80 7.44
C ASP A 62 -11.45 -5.07 6.61
N LYS A 63 -11.51 -4.93 5.28
CA LYS A 63 -10.36 -5.15 4.39
C LYS A 63 -9.46 -3.92 4.34
N THR A 64 -10.00 -2.80 3.87
CA THR A 64 -9.22 -1.61 3.53
C THR A 64 -8.82 -0.86 4.80
N GLY A 65 -7.53 -0.66 5.01
CA GLY A 65 -7.02 0.05 6.21
C GLY A 65 -6.98 -0.79 7.49
N THR A 66 -7.42 -2.06 7.45
CA THR A 66 -7.23 -3.03 8.55
C THR A 66 -6.42 -4.24 8.11
N LEU A 67 -6.90 -5.00 7.12
CA LEU A 67 -6.12 -6.10 6.52
C LEU A 67 -5.09 -5.60 5.51
N THR A 68 -5.39 -4.49 4.82
CA THR A 68 -4.48 -3.84 3.88
C THR A 68 -3.99 -2.50 4.44
N ARG A 69 -2.82 -2.07 3.98
CA ARG A 69 -2.26 -0.76 4.37
C ARG A 69 -2.97 0.44 3.73
N ASN A 70 -3.99 0.22 2.90
CA ASN A 70 -4.59 1.25 2.06
C ASN A 70 -3.55 2.02 1.21
N GLU A 71 -2.48 1.33 0.83
CA GLU A 71 -1.39 1.83 0.00
C GLU A 71 -1.40 1.01 -1.29
N MET A 72 -1.55 1.67 -2.43
CA MET A 72 -1.48 0.98 -3.72
C MET A 72 -0.04 0.53 -3.96
N THR A 73 0.17 -0.70 -4.41
CA THR A 73 1.52 -1.24 -4.65
C THR A 73 1.49 -2.10 -5.90
N VAL A 74 2.45 -1.89 -6.80
CA VAL A 74 2.66 -2.77 -7.95
C VAL A 74 3.08 -4.14 -7.42
N LYS A 75 2.44 -5.21 -7.91
CA LYS A 75 2.74 -6.59 -7.53
C LYS A 75 3.38 -7.40 -8.64
N ALA A 76 2.97 -7.14 -9.88
CA ALA A 76 3.53 -7.80 -11.04
C ALA A 76 3.75 -6.79 -12.16
N ILE A 77 4.74 -7.06 -13.00
CA ILE A 77 5.04 -6.32 -14.23
C ILE A 77 5.17 -7.34 -15.34
N TYR A 78 4.55 -7.08 -16.48
CA TYR A 78 4.72 -7.85 -17.70
C TYR A 78 5.31 -6.94 -18.76
N ASP A 79 6.43 -7.33 -19.36
CA ASP A 79 7.18 -6.48 -20.31
C ASP A 79 6.91 -6.82 -21.79
N GLY A 80 5.94 -7.70 -22.04
CA GLY A 80 5.62 -8.26 -23.36
C GLY A 80 6.26 -9.62 -23.63
N HIS A 81 7.21 -10.05 -22.81
CA HIS A 81 7.86 -11.36 -22.91
C HIS A 81 7.82 -12.13 -21.59
N ASP A 82 8.24 -11.49 -20.51
CA ASP A 82 8.39 -12.11 -19.20
C ASP A 82 7.52 -11.43 -18.14
N ASP A 83 7.11 -12.24 -17.16
CA ASP A 83 6.49 -11.77 -15.93
C ASP A 83 7.53 -11.53 -14.84
N TYR A 84 7.34 -10.45 -14.09
CA TYR A 84 8.17 -10.05 -12.97
C TYR A 84 7.31 -9.82 -11.73
N GLU A 85 7.80 -10.25 -10.57
CA GLU A 85 7.20 -9.97 -9.27
C GLU A 85 7.91 -8.79 -8.60
N VAL A 86 7.13 -7.86 -8.03
CA VAL A 86 7.63 -6.72 -7.27
C VAL A 86 7.40 -6.96 -5.78
N LEU A 87 8.48 -7.12 -5.03
CA LEU A 87 8.45 -7.38 -3.61
C LEU A 87 8.43 -6.09 -2.77
N GLY A 88 8.18 -6.28 -1.48
CA GLY A 88 7.97 -5.19 -0.53
C GLY A 88 6.51 -4.75 -0.44
N SER A 89 6.24 -3.89 0.54
CA SER A 89 4.88 -3.43 0.86
C SER A 89 4.87 -1.93 1.09
N GLY A 90 3.79 -1.28 0.65
CA GLY A 90 3.62 0.15 0.87
C GLY A 90 4.53 1.02 0.02
N TYR A 91 4.70 2.26 0.47
CA TYR A 91 5.42 3.31 -0.28
C TYR A 91 6.91 3.42 0.05
N GLU A 92 7.46 2.57 0.92
CA GLU A 92 8.91 2.50 1.11
C GLU A 92 9.58 2.00 -0.19
N PRO A 93 10.58 2.73 -0.72
CA PRO A 93 11.32 2.34 -1.92
C PRO A 93 12.37 1.27 -1.58
N VAL A 94 12.01 0.31 -0.72
CA VAL A 94 12.84 -0.83 -0.32
C VAL A 94 12.12 -2.08 -0.80
N GLY A 95 12.80 -2.87 -1.62
CA GLY A 95 12.23 -4.05 -2.24
C GLY A 95 13.13 -4.56 -3.37
N GLU A 96 12.66 -5.60 -4.03
CA GLU A 96 13.38 -6.26 -5.12
C GLU A 96 12.37 -6.60 -6.21
N VAL A 97 12.84 -6.59 -7.46
CA VAL A 97 12.11 -7.15 -8.59
C VAL A 97 12.72 -8.52 -8.91
N ARG A 98 11.87 -9.52 -9.13
CA ARG A 98 12.28 -10.91 -9.46
C ARG A 98 11.57 -11.38 -10.71
N HIS A 99 12.13 -12.35 -11.43
CA HIS A 99 11.38 -13.05 -12.48
C HIS A 99 10.27 -13.90 -11.84
N GLY A 100 9.06 -13.84 -12.37
CA GLY A 100 7.90 -14.56 -11.83
C GLY A 100 8.02 -16.08 -11.89
N ASN A 101 8.88 -16.60 -12.78
CA ASN A 101 9.02 -18.03 -13.05
C ASN A 101 10.26 -18.70 -12.42
N LEU A 102 11.05 -17.97 -11.62
CA LEU A 102 12.29 -18.50 -11.04
C LEU A 102 12.40 -18.15 -9.56
N GLU A 103 12.77 -19.12 -8.72
CA GLU A 103 13.34 -18.89 -7.37
C GLU A 103 14.75 -18.27 -7.47
N ALA A 104 14.98 -17.40 -8.44
CA ALA A 104 16.20 -16.66 -8.59
C ALA A 104 16.20 -15.48 -7.62
N GLY A 105 17.38 -15.16 -7.10
CA GLY A 105 17.61 -14.00 -6.26
C GLY A 105 17.29 -12.66 -6.96
N PRO A 106 17.68 -11.53 -6.36
CA PRO A 106 17.38 -10.20 -6.88
C PRO A 106 17.78 -10.07 -8.35
N LEU A 107 16.85 -9.62 -9.21
CA LEU A 107 17.15 -9.41 -10.63
C LEU A 107 17.97 -8.13 -10.78
N GLN A 108 19.13 -8.22 -11.44
CA GLN A 108 19.79 -7.03 -11.96
C GLN A 108 19.11 -6.62 -13.26
N ILE A 109 18.48 -5.45 -13.26
CA ILE A 109 17.84 -4.90 -14.44
C ILE A 109 18.91 -4.59 -15.48
N ARG A 110 18.76 -5.19 -16.67
CA ARG A 110 19.70 -4.98 -17.78
C ARG A 110 19.39 -3.64 -18.45
N ALA A 111 20.43 -2.86 -18.71
CA ALA A 111 20.34 -1.63 -19.48
C ALA A 111 19.74 -1.89 -20.87
N GLY A 112 18.74 -1.11 -21.26
CA GLY A 112 18.01 -1.25 -22.52
C GLY A 112 16.96 -2.37 -22.56
N SER A 113 16.64 -2.99 -21.43
CA SER A 113 15.59 -4.01 -21.35
C SER A 113 14.18 -3.41 -21.40
N ASN A 114 13.20 -4.20 -21.85
CA ASN A 114 11.79 -3.79 -21.84
C ASN A 114 11.29 -3.50 -20.43
N LEU A 115 11.72 -4.30 -19.44
CA LEU A 115 11.43 -4.05 -18.02
C LEU A 115 11.95 -2.67 -17.56
N GLU A 116 13.20 -2.32 -17.87
CA GLU A 116 13.75 -1.01 -17.51
C GLU A 116 12.94 0.12 -18.15
N MET A 117 12.57 -0.03 -19.43
CA MET A 117 11.77 0.97 -20.14
C MET A 117 10.36 1.10 -19.55
N ALA A 118 9.71 -0.01 -19.18
CA ALA A 118 8.39 0.00 -18.54
C ALA A 118 8.43 0.72 -17.18
N LEU A 119 9.46 0.43 -16.37
CA LEU A 119 9.67 1.10 -15.08
C LEU A 119 9.99 2.59 -15.26
N ARG A 120 10.81 2.94 -16.25
CA ARG A 120 11.13 4.33 -16.61
C ARG A 120 9.87 5.10 -17.03
N ILE A 121 9.01 4.50 -17.85
CA ILE A 121 7.72 5.08 -18.23
C ILE A 121 6.86 5.32 -16.97
N GLY A 122 6.74 4.34 -16.08
CA GLY A 122 5.99 4.49 -14.83
C GLY A 122 6.53 5.58 -13.89
N LEU A 123 7.84 5.79 -13.91
CA LEU A 123 8.55 6.80 -13.13
C LEU A 123 8.40 8.22 -13.70
N LEU A 124 8.53 8.38 -15.02
CA LEU A 124 8.63 9.68 -15.68
C LEU A 124 7.31 10.19 -16.27
N CYS A 125 6.46 9.30 -16.78
CA CYS A 125 5.11 9.66 -17.21
C CYS A 125 4.20 9.73 -15.98
N ASN A 126 4.42 10.68 -15.09
CA ASN A 126 3.79 10.73 -13.77
C ASN A 126 3.62 12.17 -13.25
N GLU A 127 2.47 12.49 -12.65
CA GLU A 127 2.21 13.79 -12.01
C GLU A 127 2.29 13.72 -10.47
N SER A 128 2.35 12.51 -9.93
CA SER A 128 2.45 12.25 -8.50
C SER A 128 3.89 12.32 -8.02
N ALA A 129 4.06 12.51 -6.71
CA ALA A 129 5.36 12.57 -6.08
C ALA A 129 5.42 11.68 -4.85
N LEU A 130 6.51 10.93 -4.71
CA LEU A 130 6.85 10.23 -3.50
C LEU A 130 7.60 11.19 -2.56
N VAL A 131 7.04 11.49 -1.39
CA VAL A 131 7.60 12.43 -0.42
C VAL A 131 7.87 11.72 0.90
N LYS A 132 8.97 12.09 1.58
CA LYS A 132 9.27 11.57 2.92
C LYS A 132 8.84 12.60 3.96
N GLN A 133 7.84 12.28 4.77
CA GLN A 133 7.31 13.13 5.84
C GLN A 133 7.37 12.39 7.18
N ASN A 134 7.90 13.03 8.22
CA ASN A 134 8.02 12.45 9.58
C ASN A 134 8.67 11.06 9.61
N GLY A 135 9.62 10.79 8.70
CA GLY A 135 10.30 9.50 8.58
C GLY A 135 9.59 8.45 7.72
N ALA A 136 8.33 8.66 7.33
CA ALA A 136 7.56 7.75 6.49
C ALA A 136 7.43 8.27 5.04
N TYR A 137 7.35 7.36 4.08
CA TYR A 137 7.09 7.70 2.68
C TYR A 137 5.59 7.80 2.42
N THR A 138 5.15 8.88 1.79
CA THR A 138 3.76 9.10 1.38
C THR A 138 3.71 9.54 -0.08
N VAL A 139 2.61 9.21 -0.76
CA VAL A 139 2.35 9.65 -2.12
C VAL A 139 1.52 10.93 -2.07
N LYS A 140 1.99 11.97 -2.75
CA LYS A 140 1.23 13.19 -3.04
C LYS A 140 0.76 13.13 -4.49
N GLY A 141 -0.53 12.96 -4.69
CA GLY A 141 -1.13 12.75 -6.00
C GLY A 141 -1.97 11.47 -6.01
N ASP A 142 -2.04 10.83 -7.16
CA ASP A 142 -2.79 9.60 -7.36
C ASP A 142 -2.04 8.38 -6.77
N PRO A 143 -2.69 7.52 -5.97
CA PRO A 143 -2.07 6.33 -5.39
C PRO A 143 -1.51 5.34 -6.42
N THR A 144 -2.19 5.15 -7.57
CA THR A 144 -1.75 4.24 -8.62
C THR A 144 -0.48 4.76 -9.28
N GLU A 145 -0.43 6.04 -9.58
CA GLU A 145 0.76 6.70 -10.06
C GLU A 145 1.94 6.61 -9.07
N GLY A 146 1.69 6.86 -7.79
CA GLY A 146 2.71 6.73 -6.76
C GLY A 146 3.26 5.31 -6.63
N ALA A 147 2.41 4.30 -6.81
CA ALA A 147 2.84 2.90 -6.82
C ALA A 147 3.83 2.59 -7.96
N LEU A 148 3.67 3.21 -9.14
CA LEU A 148 4.60 3.08 -10.26
C LEU A 148 5.97 3.70 -9.95
N ILE A 149 5.99 4.88 -9.32
CA ILE A 149 7.23 5.52 -8.85
C ILE A 149 7.96 4.60 -7.88
N VAL A 150 7.25 4.09 -6.86
CA VAL A 150 7.84 3.20 -5.86
C VAL A 150 8.39 1.92 -6.49
N ALA A 151 7.70 1.34 -7.48
CA ALA A 151 8.18 0.15 -8.18
C ALA A 151 9.50 0.42 -8.92
N ALA A 152 9.61 1.53 -9.63
CA ALA A 152 10.85 1.93 -10.32
C ALA A 152 12.01 2.19 -9.33
N LEU A 153 11.74 2.83 -8.19
CA LEU A 153 12.76 3.05 -7.16
C LEU A 153 13.24 1.73 -6.51
N LYS A 154 12.33 0.78 -6.25
CA LYS A 154 12.68 -0.57 -5.75
C LYS A 154 13.53 -1.36 -6.75
N ALA A 155 13.32 -1.09 -8.03
CA ALA A 155 14.12 -1.61 -9.13
C ALA A 155 15.51 -0.98 -9.25
N GLY A 156 15.81 0.07 -8.46
CA GLY A 156 17.09 0.76 -8.45
C GLY A 156 17.22 1.92 -9.42
N LEU A 157 16.12 2.36 -10.06
CA LEU A 157 16.14 3.59 -10.86
C LEU A 157 16.24 4.80 -9.91
N ASP A 158 16.97 5.82 -10.36
CA ASP A 158 17.11 7.09 -9.64
C ASP A 158 16.30 8.17 -10.36
N LEU A 159 15.29 8.72 -9.68
CA LEU A 159 14.36 9.70 -10.25
C LEU A 159 15.07 10.94 -10.81
N GLU A 160 16.06 11.47 -10.09
CA GLU A 160 16.74 12.70 -10.48
C GLU A 160 17.70 12.46 -11.65
N LYS A 161 18.33 11.29 -11.71
CA LYS A 161 19.12 10.86 -12.87
C LYS A 161 18.23 10.69 -14.09
N GLU A 162 17.13 9.95 -13.98
CA GLU A 162 16.21 9.67 -15.07
C GLU A 162 15.57 10.94 -15.64
N LYS A 163 15.18 11.89 -14.77
CA LYS A 163 14.69 13.22 -15.22
C LYS A 163 15.74 14.03 -15.98
N ARG A 164 17.02 13.90 -15.64
CA ARG A 164 18.12 14.57 -16.34
C ARG A 164 18.44 13.93 -17.69
N GLU A 165 18.39 12.59 -17.76
CA GLU A 165 18.66 11.84 -18.99
C GLU A 165 17.49 11.89 -19.98
N TYR A 166 16.25 12.04 -19.48
CA TYR A 166 15.02 12.13 -20.24
C TYR A 166 14.21 13.38 -19.84
N PRO A 167 14.70 14.61 -20.12
CA PRO A 167 13.94 15.83 -19.84
C PRO A 167 12.57 15.83 -20.51
N GLN A 168 11.53 16.13 -19.73
CA GLN A 168 10.16 16.26 -20.23
C GLN A 168 9.98 17.60 -20.96
N LEU A 169 9.56 17.53 -22.21
CA LEU A 169 9.26 18.68 -23.08
C LEU A 169 7.78 19.07 -23.05
N SER A 170 6.88 18.10 -22.90
CA SER A 170 5.43 18.33 -22.92
C SER A 170 4.67 17.20 -22.23
N ILE A 171 3.42 17.46 -21.86
CA ILE A 171 2.54 16.53 -21.15
C ILE A 171 1.10 16.65 -21.68
N ILE A 172 0.46 15.49 -21.83
CA ILE A 172 -0.98 15.32 -21.95
C ILE A 172 -1.42 14.65 -20.64
N PRO A 173 -2.06 15.38 -19.73
CA PRO A 173 -2.46 14.83 -18.43
C PRO A 173 -3.53 13.75 -18.59
N PHE A 174 -3.69 12.93 -17.56
CA PHE A 174 -4.71 11.89 -17.56
C PHE A 174 -6.12 12.51 -17.60
N GLU A 175 -6.95 12.08 -18.55
CA GLU A 175 -8.37 12.39 -18.58
C GLU A 175 -9.16 11.09 -18.65
N SER A 176 -10.18 10.94 -17.81
CA SER A 176 -10.99 9.71 -17.72
C SER A 176 -11.63 9.32 -19.06
N ASP A 177 -12.07 10.28 -19.85
CA ASP A 177 -12.67 10.06 -21.17
C ASP A 177 -11.66 9.49 -22.18
N ARG A 178 -10.37 9.86 -22.05
CA ARG A 178 -9.29 9.33 -22.89
C ARG A 178 -8.73 8.02 -22.35
N GLY A 179 -8.70 7.85 -21.02
CA GLY A 179 -8.17 6.68 -20.35
C GLY A 179 -6.64 6.53 -20.42
N TYR A 180 -5.90 7.57 -20.79
CA TYR A 180 -4.43 7.57 -20.83
C TYR A 180 -3.81 8.93 -20.47
N MET A 181 -2.54 8.88 -20.10
CA MET A 181 -1.61 9.99 -19.92
C MET A 181 -0.43 9.78 -20.86
N ALA A 182 0.12 10.86 -21.41
CA ALA A 182 1.33 10.79 -22.23
C ALA A 182 2.28 11.96 -21.95
N THR A 183 3.58 11.70 -21.98
CA THR A 183 4.62 12.71 -21.82
C THR A 183 5.63 12.62 -22.97
N LEU A 184 6.09 13.77 -23.45
CA LEU A 184 7.12 13.88 -24.48
C LEU A 184 8.47 14.14 -23.81
N HIS A 185 9.46 13.31 -24.11
CA HIS A 185 10.81 13.40 -23.58
C HIS A 185 11.85 13.54 -24.71
N GLU A 186 12.99 14.13 -24.39
CA GLU A 186 14.17 14.14 -25.27
C GLU A 186 15.28 13.27 -24.67
N HIS A 187 15.92 12.45 -25.50
CA HIS A 187 17.05 11.62 -25.10
C HIS A 187 17.95 11.36 -26.31
N ASP A 188 19.26 11.63 -26.19
CA ASP A 188 20.24 11.47 -27.28
C ASP A 188 19.81 12.12 -28.61
N GLY A 189 19.19 13.31 -28.54
CA GLY A 189 18.69 14.06 -29.69
C GLY A 189 17.45 13.43 -30.36
N LYS A 190 16.85 12.40 -29.76
CA LYS A 190 15.59 11.79 -30.20
C LYS A 190 14.45 12.21 -29.30
N ARG A 191 13.25 12.32 -29.89
CA ARG A 191 12.01 12.55 -29.17
C ARG A 191 11.31 11.23 -28.91
N LEU A 192 11.00 10.98 -27.63
CA LEU A 192 10.33 9.76 -27.16
C LEU A 192 9.01 10.15 -26.51
N VAL A 193 7.94 9.42 -26.82
CA VAL A 193 6.66 9.57 -26.13
C VAL A 193 6.51 8.42 -25.15
N PHE A 194 6.32 8.74 -23.88
CA PHE A 194 5.94 7.78 -22.86
C PHE A 194 4.43 7.85 -22.66
N LEU A 195 3.79 6.71 -22.51
CA LEU A 195 2.34 6.60 -22.40
C LEU A 195 1.99 5.57 -21.34
N LYS A 196 1.02 5.90 -20.50
CA LYS A 196 0.38 4.97 -19.56
C LYS A 196 -1.13 5.14 -19.61
N GLY A 197 -1.89 4.08 -19.38
CA GLY A 197 -3.34 4.15 -19.39
C GLY A 197 -3.98 2.78 -19.24
N ALA A 198 -5.30 2.74 -19.39
CA ALA A 198 -6.03 1.49 -19.45
C ALA A 198 -5.49 0.61 -20.61
N PRO A 199 -5.34 -0.71 -20.41
CA PRO A 199 -4.86 -1.60 -21.47
C PRO A 199 -5.68 -1.44 -22.76
N GLU A 200 -7.00 -1.41 -22.68
CA GLU A 200 -7.90 -1.24 -23.84
C GLU A 200 -7.71 0.09 -24.58
N SER A 201 -7.58 1.21 -23.85
CA SER A 201 -7.42 2.53 -24.45
C SER A 201 -6.01 2.74 -25.02
N SER A 202 -4.98 2.24 -24.34
CA SER A 202 -3.58 2.37 -24.75
C SER A 202 -3.21 1.47 -25.94
N TYR A 203 -3.82 0.29 -26.06
CA TYR A 203 -3.58 -0.63 -27.18
C TYR A 203 -3.94 -0.01 -28.54
N THR A 204 -4.94 0.89 -28.57
CA THR A 204 -5.37 1.58 -29.79
C THR A 204 -4.28 2.51 -30.35
N TYR A 205 -3.41 3.04 -29.48
CA TYR A 205 -2.35 3.99 -29.85
C TYR A 205 -0.94 3.37 -29.88
N ALA A 206 -0.81 2.09 -29.53
CA ALA A 206 0.43 1.33 -29.62
C ALA A 206 0.45 0.51 -30.93
N PRO A 207 1.05 0.99 -32.01
CA PRO A 207 1.18 0.23 -33.25
C PRO A 207 2.25 -0.84 -33.07
N TRP A 208 1.87 -1.98 -32.48
CA TRP A 208 2.64 -3.20 -32.64
C TRP A 208 2.45 -3.68 -34.09
N ASN A 209 3.46 -3.39 -34.90
CA ASN A 209 3.66 -3.77 -36.30
C ASN A 209 2.78 -3.09 -37.39
N ASP A 210 3.48 -2.60 -38.42
CA ASP A 210 3.04 -2.18 -39.77
C ASP A 210 2.41 -0.79 -40.06
N ARG A 211 1.92 -0.01 -39.09
CA ARG A 211 1.28 1.30 -39.42
C ARG A 211 2.09 2.58 -39.19
N LEU A 212 3.31 2.50 -38.63
CA LEU A 212 4.15 3.69 -38.41
C LEU A 212 5.07 4.08 -39.57
N LYS A 213 5.00 3.41 -40.73
CA LYS A 213 5.72 3.90 -41.91
C LYS A 213 5.07 5.15 -42.55
N ASN A 214 3.78 5.43 -42.27
CA ASN A 214 3.05 6.53 -42.93
C ASN A 214 2.19 7.40 -41.98
N ALA A 215 2.27 7.25 -40.65
CA ALA A 215 1.49 8.06 -39.75
C ALA A 215 2.21 9.38 -39.44
N ALA A 216 1.91 10.41 -40.22
CA ALA A 216 2.15 11.79 -39.83
C ALA A 216 1.48 12.03 -38.46
N CYS A 217 2.28 12.38 -37.45
CA CYS A 217 1.81 12.77 -36.13
C CYS A 217 0.89 14.01 -36.26
N PRO A 218 -0.42 13.92 -35.96
CA PRO A 218 -1.34 15.06 -36.07
C PRO A 218 -1.07 16.12 -34.99
N ILE A 219 -0.28 15.79 -33.97
CA ILE A 219 0.05 16.69 -32.85
C ILE A 219 1.28 17.55 -33.17
N CYS A 220 2.08 17.18 -34.18
CA CYS A 220 3.23 17.96 -34.65
C CYS A 220 2.90 18.89 -35.83
N SER A 221 1.63 19.02 -36.22
CA SER A 221 1.19 19.86 -37.34
C SER A 221 0.13 20.87 -36.89
N GLY A 222 0.53 21.70 -35.93
CA GLY A 222 -0.14 22.93 -35.48
C GLY A 222 0.90 23.92 -34.97
#